data_AF-A0A117PX58-F1
#
_entry.id   AF-A0A117PX58-F1
#
_cell.length_a   1.000
_cell.length_b   1.000
_cell.length_c   1.000
_cell.angle_alpha   90.00
_cell.angle_beta   90.00
_cell.angle_gamma   90.00
#
_symmetry.space_group_name_H-M   'P 1'
#
loop_
_entity.id
_entity.type
_entity.pdbx_description
1 polymer ?
#
loop_
_entity_poly.entity_id
_entity_poly.type
_entity_poly.pdbx_seq_one_letter_code
_entity_poly.pdbx_strand_id
1 'polypeptide(L)'
;MAEPGMSVTPYWELTFDADGDVDGPERDRLLAQVTDQGVRDLIVFAHGWNEDRSGATALYRSFFAPIPALAPKARIGYVGVIWPSMRFCDEPIPDFPRSVAAVAAQAAPGPALDKDTRRALLAAFPGRATVLDQLARMLDEQPAGDQGPAEFGRLVRLLVETPEPCAASDTSQEGEPLVFGGDPATACEEFADALSGLHAEFTLPNPWEGAKELLRQAAYYTMKRRAGTVGEHGLGPLIGQLAASGVRVHLVGHSFGGRLVAFALRGLPEGVRAVKSVTLLQGAFSHYAFAARLPHDPDTAGALKDRQKRIDGPLVCCYSHFDAALGTFYPLASRLAGADHSVLGVDIAAVLGSEWGAMGHDGVQAVPGTAGLDLAAALRGPLPASGCVNVDAAAVVRRGGPPAGAHSDILHPELARVVLAAGRIA
;
A
#
# COMPACT_ATOMS: atom_id res chain seq x y z
N MET A 1 -20.10 -1.45 -24.23
CA MET A 1 -20.75 -2.45 -23.36
C MET A 1 -19.75 -2.84 -22.29
N ALA A 2 -20.15 -2.89 -21.02
CA ALA A 2 -19.25 -3.29 -19.94
C ALA A 2 -18.69 -4.70 -20.21
N GLU A 3 -17.39 -4.91 -19.97
CA GLU A 3 -16.80 -6.25 -19.87
C GLU A 3 -17.69 -7.09 -18.92
N PRO A 4 -18.05 -8.34 -19.29
CA PRO A 4 -18.95 -9.16 -18.50
C PRO A 4 -18.38 -9.37 -17.09
N GLY A 5 -18.89 -8.61 -16.13
CA GLY A 5 -18.44 -8.65 -14.74
C GLY A 5 -18.21 -7.29 -14.09
N MET A 6 -17.97 -6.20 -14.83
CA MET A 6 -17.77 -4.85 -14.27
C MET A 6 -19.08 -4.06 -14.12
N SER A 7 -19.23 -3.36 -12.99
CA SER A 7 -20.42 -2.57 -12.64
C SER A 7 -20.43 -1.16 -13.24
N VAL A 8 -19.33 -0.75 -13.88
CA VAL A 8 -19.12 0.61 -14.39
C VAL A 8 -18.65 0.58 -15.84
N THR A 9 -18.93 1.66 -16.58
CA THR A 9 -18.51 1.82 -17.97
C THR A 9 -18.29 3.31 -18.28
N PRO A 10 -17.27 3.66 -19.08
CA PRO A 10 -16.20 2.79 -19.57
C PRO A 10 -15.17 2.41 -18.51
N TYR A 11 -14.62 1.20 -18.63
CA TYR A 11 -13.58 0.66 -17.75
C TYR A 11 -12.41 0.14 -18.58
N TRP A 12 -11.19 0.39 -18.10
CA TRP A 12 -9.94 -0.13 -18.64
C TRP A 12 -9.09 -0.74 -17.53
N GLU A 13 -8.27 -1.72 -17.89
CA GLU A 13 -7.17 -2.19 -17.05
C GLU A 13 -5.86 -1.68 -17.64
N LEU A 14 -4.91 -1.35 -16.76
CA LEU A 14 -3.53 -1.02 -17.14
C LEU A 14 -2.60 -1.92 -16.36
N THR A 15 -1.94 -2.83 -17.06
CA THR A 15 -0.99 -3.78 -16.51
C THR A 15 0.41 -3.20 -16.62
N PHE A 16 1.11 -3.16 -15.50
CA PHE A 16 2.53 -2.83 -15.42
C PHE A 16 3.32 -4.04 -14.96
N ASP A 17 4.56 -4.16 -15.42
CA ASP A 17 5.52 -5.10 -14.85
C ASP A 17 6.28 -4.48 -13.65
N ALA A 18 7.34 -5.15 -13.18
CA ALA A 18 8.09 -4.73 -12.00
C ALA A 18 8.99 -3.50 -12.24
N ASP A 19 9.31 -3.24 -13.50
CA ASP A 19 10.18 -2.13 -13.94
C ASP A 19 9.35 -0.89 -14.31
N GLY A 20 8.03 -1.04 -14.35
CA GLY A 20 7.08 0.03 -14.64
C GLY A 20 6.70 0.11 -16.12
N ASP A 21 7.06 -0.89 -16.93
CA ASP A 21 6.63 -0.95 -18.31
C ASP A 21 5.15 -1.32 -18.38
N VAL A 22 4.37 -0.49 -19.08
CA VAL A 22 2.94 -0.69 -19.28
C VAL A 22 2.68 -1.59 -20.50
N ASP A 23 1.68 -2.46 -20.41
CA ASP A 23 1.17 -3.21 -21.55
C ASP A 23 0.74 -2.23 -22.68
N GLY A 24 1.45 -2.32 -23.81
CA GLY A 24 1.28 -1.40 -24.94
C GLY A 24 -0.15 -1.40 -25.52
N PRO A 25 -0.73 -2.58 -25.81
CA PRO A 25 -2.13 -2.68 -26.25
C PRO A 25 -3.15 -2.06 -25.27
N GLU A 26 -3.05 -2.33 -23.98
CA GLU A 26 -3.94 -1.74 -22.96
C GLU A 26 -3.79 -0.22 -22.90
N ARG A 27 -2.54 0.28 -22.91
CA ARG A 27 -2.22 1.72 -22.98
C ARG A 27 -2.84 2.38 -24.20
N ASP A 28 -2.57 1.86 -25.39
CA ASP A 28 -3.00 2.47 -26.66
C ASP A 28 -4.53 2.47 -26.77
N ARG A 29 -5.19 1.42 -26.25
CA ARG A 29 -6.64 1.36 -26.15
C ARG A 29 -7.21 2.45 -25.24
N LEU A 30 -6.62 2.69 -24.07
CA LEU A 30 -7.05 3.76 -23.17
C LEU A 30 -6.88 5.14 -23.85
N LEU A 31 -5.70 5.40 -24.41
CA LEU A 31 -5.38 6.69 -25.05
C LEU A 31 -6.33 7.02 -26.21
N ALA A 32 -6.68 6.03 -27.04
CA ALA A 32 -7.63 6.22 -28.12
C ALA A 32 -9.06 6.42 -27.59
N GLN A 33 -9.51 5.54 -26.69
CA GLN A 33 -10.92 5.50 -26.31
C GLN A 33 -11.34 6.58 -25.32
N VAL A 34 -10.42 7.16 -24.55
CA VAL A 34 -10.77 8.16 -23.54
C VAL A 34 -11.42 9.40 -24.17
N THR A 35 -10.91 9.82 -25.34
CA THR A 35 -11.46 10.95 -26.12
C THR A 35 -12.74 10.53 -26.86
N ASP A 36 -12.71 9.38 -27.54
CA ASP A 36 -13.84 8.87 -28.32
C ASP A 36 -15.11 8.65 -27.48
N GLN A 37 -14.93 8.27 -26.22
CA GLN A 37 -16.03 8.06 -25.28
C GLN A 37 -16.42 9.33 -24.49
N GLY A 38 -15.80 10.48 -24.81
CA GLY A 38 -16.13 11.77 -24.21
C GLY A 38 -15.88 11.85 -22.71
N VAL A 39 -14.93 11.07 -22.19
CA VAL A 39 -14.57 11.06 -20.77
C VAL A 39 -13.99 12.43 -20.40
N ARG A 40 -14.53 13.01 -19.32
CA ARG A 40 -14.04 14.27 -18.76
C ARG A 40 -13.14 14.03 -17.56
N ASP A 41 -13.57 13.13 -16.67
CA ASP A 41 -12.92 12.82 -15.41
C ASP A 41 -12.54 11.32 -15.42
N LEU A 42 -11.25 11.01 -15.34
CA LEU A 42 -10.71 9.66 -15.36
C LEU A 42 -10.28 9.28 -13.94
N ILE A 43 -10.98 8.35 -13.30
CA ILE A 43 -10.63 7.84 -11.99
C ILE A 43 -9.72 6.63 -12.19
N VAL A 44 -8.47 6.75 -11.75
CA VAL A 44 -7.46 5.68 -11.80
C VAL A 44 -7.27 5.16 -10.38
N PHE A 45 -7.53 3.87 -10.17
CA PHE A 45 -7.36 3.21 -8.87
C PHE A 45 -6.25 2.17 -8.93
N ALA A 46 -5.24 2.33 -8.07
CA ALA A 46 -4.24 1.31 -7.78
C ALA A 46 -4.51 0.64 -6.43
N HIS A 47 -4.72 -0.68 -6.44
CA HIS A 47 -4.80 -1.50 -5.23
C HIS A 47 -3.43 -1.61 -4.54
N GLY A 48 -3.45 -1.95 -3.26
CA GLY A 48 -2.25 -2.24 -2.46
C GLY A 48 -1.59 -3.56 -2.78
N TRP A 49 -2.25 -4.63 -2.38
CA TRP A 49 -1.70 -5.97 -2.40
C TRP A 49 -2.82 -6.94 -2.77
N ASN A 50 -2.75 -7.45 -4.00
CA ASN A 50 -3.57 -8.56 -4.46
C ASN A 50 -2.66 -9.65 -4.99
N GLU A 51 -3.02 -10.88 -4.69
CA GLU A 51 -2.26 -12.08 -5.11
C GLU A 51 -2.46 -12.37 -6.60
N ASP A 52 -3.63 -12.05 -7.15
CA ASP A 52 -3.96 -12.28 -8.55
C ASP A 52 -4.83 -11.16 -9.17
N ARG A 53 -4.88 -11.14 -10.50
CA ARG A 53 -5.67 -10.17 -11.28
C ARG A 53 -7.16 -10.23 -10.94
N SER A 54 -7.71 -11.40 -10.65
CA SER A 54 -9.15 -11.55 -10.38
C SER A 54 -9.57 -10.88 -9.08
N GLY A 55 -8.75 -10.98 -8.03
CA GLY A 55 -8.93 -10.27 -6.76
C GLY A 55 -8.84 -8.75 -6.95
N ALA A 56 -7.86 -8.29 -7.73
CA ALA A 56 -7.72 -6.89 -8.11
C ALA A 56 -8.97 -6.33 -8.83
N THR A 57 -9.43 -6.99 -9.89
CA THR A 57 -10.62 -6.57 -10.63
C THR A 57 -11.88 -6.62 -9.75
N ALA A 58 -12.00 -7.59 -8.83
CA ALA A 58 -13.12 -7.65 -7.90
C ALA A 58 -13.12 -6.50 -6.87
N LEU A 59 -11.95 -6.05 -6.42
CA LEU A 59 -11.79 -4.83 -5.61
C LEU A 59 -12.23 -3.59 -6.39
N TYR A 60 -11.76 -3.43 -7.63
CA TYR A 60 -12.12 -2.31 -8.48
C TYR A 60 -13.62 -2.24 -8.75
N ARG A 61 -14.22 -3.39 -9.09
CA ARG A 61 -15.67 -3.48 -9.27
C ARG A 61 -16.43 -3.01 -8.04
N SER A 62 -16.03 -3.47 -6.86
CA SER A 62 -16.74 -3.19 -5.61
C SER A 62 -16.57 -1.73 -5.19
N PHE A 63 -15.36 -1.19 -5.33
CA PHE A 63 -15.07 0.20 -5.01
C PHE A 63 -15.74 1.19 -5.96
N PHE A 64 -15.78 0.89 -7.26
CA PHE A 64 -16.41 1.78 -8.25
C PHE A 64 -17.94 1.66 -8.32
N ALA A 65 -18.52 0.54 -7.86
CA ALA A 65 -19.96 0.29 -7.91
C ALA A 65 -20.87 1.45 -7.45
N PRO A 66 -20.60 2.17 -6.34
CA PRO A 66 -21.46 3.27 -5.91
C PRO A 66 -21.34 4.54 -6.77
N ILE A 67 -20.25 4.73 -7.51
CA ILE A 67 -19.92 6.02 -8.16
C ILE A 67 -20.98 6.48 -9.18
N PRO A 68 -21.51 5.63 -10.09
CA PRO A 68 -22.54 6.07 -11.04
C PRO A 68 -23.81 6.61 -10.38
N ALA A 69 -24.18 6.09 -9.21
CA ALA A 69 -25.34 6.58 -8.46
C ALA A 69 -25.03 7.90 -7.73
N LEU A 70 -23.78 8.09 -7.30
CA LEU A 70 -23.32 9.29 -6.60
C LEU A 70 -23.07 10.48 -7.54
N ALA A 71 -22.66 10.23 -8.79
CA ALA A 71 -22.37 11.26 -9.79
C ALA A 71 -23.01 10.92 -11.17
N PRO A 72 -24.35 10.82 -11.26
CA PRO A 72 -25.04 10.29 -12.45
C PRO A 72 -24.93 11.18 -13.70
N LYS A 73 -24.51 12.44 -13.55
CA LYS A 73 -24.35 13.40 -14.66
C LYS A 73 -22.89 13.56 -15.09
N ALA A 74 -21.95 13.02 -14.31
CA ALA A 74 -20.54 13.13 -14.59
C ALA A 74 -20.13 12.19 -15.73
N ARG A 75 -19.20 12.65 -16.57
CA ARG A 75 -18.63 11.84 -17.67
C ARG A 75 -17.35 11.17 -17.17
N ILE A 76 -17.53 10.09 -16.40
CA ILE A 76 -16.46 9.39 -15.70
C ILE A 76 -15.98 8.18 -16.51
N GLY A 77 -14.67 8.06 -16.66
CA GLY A 77 -14.01 6.81 -17.05
C GLY A 77 -13.28 6.19 -15.85
N TYR A 78 -13.16 4.86 -15.84
CA TYR A 78 -12.59 4.12 -14.71
C TYR A 78 -11.39 3.29 -15.17
N VAL A 79 -10.30 3.33 -14.40
CA VAL A 79 -9.08 2.55 -14.68
C VAL A 79 -8.68 1.77 -13.44
N GLY A 80 -8.51 0.46 -13.59
CA GLY A 80 -7.86 -0.40 -12.60
C GLY A 80 -6.40 -0.62 -12.96
N VAL A 81 -5.47 -0.37 -12.04
CA VAL A 81 -4.04 -0.62 -12.25
C VAL A 81 -3.68 -2.03 -11.80
N ILE A 82 -3.18 -2.86 -12.69
CA ILE A 82 -2.64 -4.19 -12.37
C ILE A 82 -1.12 -4.06 -12.33
N TRP A 83 -0.50 -4.49 -11.24
CA TRP A 83 0.95 -4.42 -11.05
C TRP A 83 1.40 -5.63 -10.23
N PRO A 84 2.70 -6.01 -10.27
CA PRO A 84 3.20 -7.23 -9.62
C PRO A 84 3.28 -7.04 -8.11
N SER A 85 2.11 -7.00 -7.48
CA SER A 85 1.89 -7.01 -6.04
C SER A 85 1.74 -8.43 -5.51
N MET A 86 1.95 -8.63 -4.21
CA MET A 86 1.78 -9.90 -3.53
C MET A 86 1.16 -9.66 -2.16
N ARG A 87 0.27 -10.57 -1.75
CA ARG A 87 -0.29 -10.65 -0.40
C ARG A 87 -0.04 -12.06 0.15
N PHE A 88 0.18 -12.19 1.45
CA PHE A 88 0.16 -13.52 2.08
C PHE A 88 -1.28 -14.01 2.17
N CYS A 89 -1.53 -15.25 1.80
CA CYS A 89 -2.89 -15.77 1.61
C CYS A 89 -3.65 -15.96 2.92
N ASP A 90 -2.93 -15.99 4.05
CA ASP A 90 -3.47 -16.11 5.41
C ASP A 90 -4.03 -14.81 5.98
N GLU A 91 -3.84 -13.66 5.31
CA GLU A 91 -4.43 -12.38 5.70
C GLU A 91 -5.90 -12.27 5.22
N PRO A 92 -6.91 -12.07 6.09
CA PRO A 92 -8.28 -11.89 5.64
C PRO A 92 -8.52 -10.48 5.08
N ILE A 93 -9.32 -10.37 4.01
CA ILE A 93 -9.83 -9.08 3.48
C ILE A 93 -11.32 -8.97 3.84
N PRO A 94 -11.76 -7.91 4.55
CA PRO A 94 -13.18 -7.64 4.80
C PRO A 94 -13.99 -7.58 3.49
N ASP A 95 -15.24 -8.05 3.52
CA ASP A 95 -16.18 -8.08 2.39
C ASP A 95 -15.81 -8.99 1.19
N PHE A 96 -14.70 -9.73 1.28
CA PHE A 96 -14.36 -10.79 0.33
C PHE A 96 -14.51 -12.19 0.96
N PRO A 97 -14.78 -13.23 0.15
CA PRO A 97 -14.69 -14.61 0.63
C PRO A 97 -13.30 -14.87 1.21
N ARG A 98 -13.24 -15.47 2.41
CA ARG A 98 -11.96 -15.90 2.97
C ARG A 98 -11.35 -16.97 2.09
N SER A 99 -10.07 -16.85 1.79
CA SER A 99 -9.31 -17.91 1.11
C SER A 99 -9.32 -19.19 1.96
N VAL A 100 -9.20 -20.34 1.32
CA VAL A 100 -9.04 -21.62 2.05
C VAL A 100 -7.83 -21.56 2.99
N ALA A 101 -6.76 -20.89 2.55
CA ALA A 101 -5.57 -20.61 3.35
C ALA A 101 -5.89 -19.78 4.61
N ALA A 102 -6.64 -18.68 4.50
CA ALA A 102 -7.00 -17.84 5.65
C ALA A 102 -7.92 -18.57 6.65
N VAL A 103 -8.83 -19.42 6.15
CA VAL A 103 -9.67 -20.26 7.02
C VAL A 103 -8.83 -21.31 7.74
N ALA A 104 -7.90 -21.96 7.03
CA ALA A 104 -7.01 -22.96 7.62
C ALA A 104 -6.05 -22.33 8.65
N ALA A 105 -5.45 -21.17 8.33
CA ALA A 105 -4.57 -20.43 9.24
C ALA A 105 -5.30 -19.97 10.51
N GLN A 106 -6.58 -19.59 10.41
CA GLN A 106 -7.39 -19.27 11.59
C GLN A 106 -7.71 -20.50 12.44
N ALA A 107 -7.93 -21.66 11.82
CA ALA A 107 -8.27 -22.90 12.52
C ALA A 107 -7.06 -23.56 13.19
N ALA A 108 -5.88 -23.45 12.59
CA ALA A 108 -4.61 -23.97 13.08
C ALA A 108 -3.49 -22.98 12.74
N PRO A 109 -3.29 -21.95 13.58
CA PRO A 109 -2.20 -20.99 13.38
C PRO A 109 -0.85 -21.71 13.48
N GLY A 110 0.06 -21.36 12.57
CA GLY A 110 1.36 -21.98 12.46
C GLY A 110 2.28 -21.24 11.48
N PRO A 111 3.61 -21.45 11.60
CA PRO A 111 4.59 -20.71 10.81
C PRO A 111 4.74 -21.28 9.39
N ALA A 112 4.15 -22.44 9.11
CA ALA A 112 4.18 -23.06 7.80
C ALA A 112 3.51 -22.20 6.72
N LEU A 113 4.06 -22.23 5.51
CA LEU A 113 3.51 -21.56 4.34
C LEU A 113 2.53 -22.48 3.61
N ASP A 114 1.32 -22.00 3.37
CA ASP A 114 0.35 -22.68 2.51
C ASP A 114 0.81 -22.66 1.03
N LYS A 115 0.20 -23.51 0.21
CA LYS A 115 0.59 -23.69 -1.20
C LYS A 115 0.41 -22.43 -2.05
N ASP A 116 -0.61 -21.63 -1.77
CA ASP A 116 -0.90 -20.41 -2.51
C ASP A 116 0.13 -19.33 -2.16
N THR A 117 0.44 -19.16 -0.87
CA THR A 117 1.52 -18.26 -0.43
C THR A 117 2.88 -18.65 -1.00
N ARG A 118 3.23 -19.95 -1.05
CA ARG A 118 4.48 -20.41 -1.68
C ARG A 118 4.53 -20.05 -3.17
N ARG A 119 3.43 -20.25 -3.89
CA ARG A 119 3.33 -19.89 -5.33
C ARG A 119 3.44 -18.38 -5.54
N ALA A 120 2.77 -17.59 -4.70
CA ALA A 120 2.82 -16.13 -4.76
C ALA A 120 4.24 -15.60 -4.47
N LEU A 121 4.97 -16.19 -3.51
CA LEU A 121 6.38 -15.85 -3.25
C LEU A 121 7.29 -16.16 -4.44
N LEU A 122 7.12 -17.32 -5.08
CA LEU A 122 7.91 -17.68 -6.28
C LEU A 122 7.68 -16.71 -7.44
N ALA A 123 6.44 -16.24 -7.62
CA ALA A 123 6.12 -15.21 -8.61
C ALA A 123 6.69 -13.84 -8.22
N ALA A 124 6.67 -13.50 -6.93
CA ALA A 124 7.19 -12.24 -6.42
C ALA A 124 8.71 -12.15 -6.47
N PHE A 125 9.44 -13.27 -6.35
CA PHE A 125 10.90 -13.32 -6.33
C PHE A 125 11.44 -14.24 -7.44
N PRO A 126 11.34 -13.83 -8.72
CA PRO A 126 11.84 -14.64 -9.82
C PRO A 126 13.34 -14.92 -9.65
N GLY A 127 13.75 -16.16 -9.89
CA GLY A 127 15.15 -16.59 -9.74
C GLY A 127 15.58 -16.93 -8.30
N ARG A 128 14.72 -16.77 -7.29
CA ARG A 128 15.02 -17.12 -5.88
C ARG A 128 14.38 -18.42 -5.40
N ALA A 129 13.95 -19.30 -6.31
CA ALA A 129 13.22 -20.53 -5.99
C ALA A 129 13.92 -21.42 -4.96
N THR A 130 15.22 -21.68 -5.12
CA THR A 130 16.01 -22.50 -4.16
C THR A 130 16.02 -21.91 -2.75
N VAL A 131 16.11 -20.59 -2.63
CA VAL A 131 16.10 -19.89 -1.33
C VAL A 131 14.71 -20.00 -0.70
N LEU A 132 13.65 -19.78 -1.48
CA LEU A 132 12.27 -19.91 -1.03
C LEU A 132 11.91 -21.34 -0.59
N ASP A 133 12.37 -22.35 -1.32
CA ASP A 133 12.17 -23.76 -0.95
C ASP A 133 12.87 -24.11 0.37
N GLN A 134 14.05 -23.54 0.61
CA GLN A 134 14.77 -23.71 1.88
C GLN A 134 14.06 -23.00 3.02
N LEU A 135 13.62 -21.75 2.84
CA LEU A 135 12.84 -21.00 3.82
C LEU A 135 11.56 -21.75 4.19
N ALA A 136 10.80 -22.21 3.20
CA ALA A 136 9.57 -22.97 3.43
C ALA A 136 9.81 -24.26 4.22
N ARG A 137 10.89 -24.99 3.91
CA ARG A 137 11.29 -26.20 4.65
C ARG A 137 11.66 -25.88 6.09
N MET A 138 12.40 -24.80 6.34
CA MET A 138 12.77 -24.40 7.71
C MET A 138 11.55 -24.04 8.56
N LEU A 139 10.53 -23.40 7.97
CA LEU A 139 9.24 -23.13 8.65
C LEU A 139 8.46 -24.40 8.96
N ASP A 140 8.57 -25.44 8.11
CA ASP A 140 7.95 -26.74 8.32
C ASP A 140 8.69 -27.57 9.40
N GLU A 141 10.03 -27.58 9.37
CA GLU A 141 10.87 -28.42 10.23
C GLU A 141 11.18 -27.81 11.61
N GLN A 142 11.20 -26.47 11.71
CA GLN A 142 11.49 -25.70 12.93
C GLN A 142 12.70 -26.24 13.72
N PRO A 143 13.91 -26.27 13.12
CA PRO A 143 15.11 -26.77 13.79
C PRO A 143 15.31 -26.10 15.16
N ALA A 144 15.67 -26.92 16.16
CA ALA A 144 15.82 -26.45 17.54
C ALA A 144 17.03 -25.52 17.73
N GLY A 145 16.89 -24.58 18.67
CA GLY A 145 17.94 -23.64 19.06
C GLY A 145 18.00 -22.37 18.21
N ASP A 146 18.72 -21.38 18.71
CA ASP A 146 18.67 -19.99 18.21
C ASP A 146 19.36 -19.81 16.84
N GLN A 147 20.12 -20.81 16.41
CA GLN A 147 20.78 -20.81 15.09
C GLN A 147 19.79 -20.96 13.93
N GLY A 148 18.62 -21.57 14.17
CA GLY A 148 17.57 -21.74 13.15
C GLY A 148 17.01 -20.40 12.64
N PRO A 149 16.44 -19.56 13.51
CA PRO A 149 15.96 -18.23 13.13
C PRO A 149 17.05 -17.31 12.56
N ALA A 150 18.29 -17.40 13.06
CA ALA A 150 19.42 -16.64 12.52
C ALA A 150 19.71 -16.99 11.05
N GLU A 151 19.81 -18.28 10.71
CA GLU A 151 19.99 -18.74 9.34
C GLU A 151 18.77 -18.40 8.46
N PHE A 152 17.55 -18.53 9.01
CA PHE A 152 16.34 -18.17 8.30
C PHE A 152 16.36 -16.70 7.88
N GLY A 153 16.65 -15.80 8.82
CA GLY A 153 16.72 -14.37 8.53
C GLY A 153 17.87 -14.01 7.56
N ARG A 154 19.00 -14.74 7.59
CA ARG A 154 20.05 -14.59 6.57
C ARG A 154 19.55 -14.93 5.17
N LEU A 155 18.78 -16.00 5.01
CA LEU A 155 18.16 -16.36 3.73
C LEU A 155 17.11 -15.34 3.28
N VAL A 156 16.34 -14.77 4.22
CA VAL A 156 15.39 -13.69 3.91
C VAL A 156 16.11 -12.46 3.34
N ARG A 157 17.29 -12.09 3.87
CA ARG A 157 18.09 -10.97 3.33
C ARG A 157 18.46 -11.17 1.86
N LEU A 158 18.81 -12.40 1.47
CA LEU A 158 19.11 -12.72 0.08
C LEU A 158 17.92 -12.47 -0.87
N LEU A 159 16.68 -12.43 -0.38
CA LEU A 159 15.51 -12.10 -1.20
C LEU A 159 15.42 -10.61 -1.52
N VAL A 160 15.85 -9.75 -0.59
CA VAL A 160 15.72 -8.28 -0.69
C VAL A 160 16.99 -7.59 -1.20
N GLU A 161 18.13 -8.30 -1.16
CA GLU A 161 19.39 -7.87 -1.78
C GLU A 161 19.21 -7.67 -3.29
N THR A 162 19.45 -6.43 -3.73
CA THR A 162 19.37 -6.04 -5.14
C THR A 162 20.56 -5.17 -5.54
N PRO A 163 21.11 -5.34 -6.75
CA PRO A 163 22.26 -4.55 -7.19
C PRO A 163 21.98 -3.07 -7.45
N GLU A 164 20.72 -2.66 -7.66
CA GLU A 164 20.39 -1.29 -8.12
C GLU A 164 19.81 -0.38 -7.02
N PRO A 165 20.23 0.91 -6.97
CA PRO A 165 19.66 1.94 -6.10
C PRO A 165 18.17 2.16 -6.41
N CYS A 166 17.34 2.32 -5.37
CA CYS A 166 15.95 1.90 -5.45
C CYS A 166 14.92 2.89 -4.89
N ALA A 167 13.78 3.05 -5.59
CA ALA A 167 12.59 3.80 -5.16
C ALA A 167 11.85 3.21 -3.94
N ALA A 168 12.53 2.44 -3.09
CA ALA A 168 12.01 1.86 -1.85
C ALA A 168 12.09 2.82 -0.65
N SER A 169 13.02 3.78 -0.69
CA SER A 169 13.23 4.72 0.41
C SER A 169 12.01 5.63 0.60
N ASP A 170 11.73 5.95 1.86
CA ASP A 170 10.73 6.94 2.26
C ASP A 170 11.30 8.34 2.46
N THR A 171 12.63 8.47 2.43
CA THR A 171 13.34 9.74 2.54
C THR A 171 14.08 10.05 1.23
N SER A 172 14.64 11.25 1.14
CA SER A 172 15.49 11.66 0.03
C SER A 172 16.85 10.95 0.01
N GLN A 173 17.21 10.27 1.10
CA GLN A 173 18.41 9.45 1.17
C GLN A 173 18.03 8.00 0.92
N GLU A 174 18.85 7.28 0.16
CA GLU A 174 18.65 5.85 -0.04
C GLU A 174 19.13 5.08 1.19
N GLY A 175 18.36 4.07 1.59
CA GLY A 175 18.68 3.22 2.71
C GLY A 175 17.76 2.01 2.73
N GLU A 176 18.30 0.86 3.12
CA GLU A 176 17.51 -0.33 3.40
C GLU A 176 16.82 -0.18 4.77
N PRO A 177 15.61 -0.74 4.94
CA PRO A 177 15.00 -0.84 6.26
C PRO A 177 15.97 -1.52 7.21
N LEU A 178 16.15 -0.91 8.38
CA LEU A 178 17.17 -1.33 9.31
C LEU A 178 17.01 -2.82 9.70
N VAL A 179 15.78 -3.35 9.72
CA VAL A 179 15.47 -4.78 9.98
C VAL A 179 16.29 -5.77 9.16
N PHE A 180 16.66 -5.41 7.93
CA PHE A 180 17.48 -6.26 7.07
C PHE A 180 18.99 -6.06 7.30
N GLY A 181 19.40 -4.99 8.01
CA GLY A 181 20.79 -4.73 8.40
C GLY A 181 21.18 -5.20 9.82
N GLY A 182 20.22 -5.43 10.71
CA GLY A 182 20.45 -5.79 12.13
C GLY A 182 20.87 -7.25 12.39
N ASP A 183 20.57 -7.78 13.58
CA ASP A 183 20.68 -9.23 13.89
C ASP A 183 19.37 -9.96 13.51
N PRO A 184 19.39 -11.01 12.67
CA PRO A 184 18.16 -11.65 12.21
C PRO A 184 17.39 -12.41 13.30
N ALA A 185 18.06 -12.96 14.31
CA ALA A 185 17.38 -13.67 15.40
C ALA A 185 16.57 -12.69 16.26
N THR A 186 17.19 -11.56 16.62
CA THR A 186 16.54 -10.45 17.33
C THR A 186 15.30 -9.94 16.58
N ALA A 187 15.41 -9.77 15.25
CA ALA A 187 14.25 -9.37 14.45
C ALA A 187 13.10 -10.39 14.51
N CYS A 188 13.40 -11.69 14.46
CA CYS A 188 12.38 -12.73 14.60
C CYS A 188 11.72 -12.68 16.00
N GLU A 189 12.48 -12.47 17.06
CA GLU A 189 11.96 -12.36 18.43
C GLU A 189 11.03 -11.16 18.59
N GLU A 190 11.42 -9.98 18.12
CA GLU A 190 10.58 -8.78 18.20
C GLU A 190 9.25 -8.94 17.43
N PHE A 191 9.28 -9.58 16.25
CA PHE A 191 8.06 -9.89 15.52
C PHE A 191 7.18 -10.92 16.25
N ALA A 192 7.79 -11.93 16.87
CA ALA A 192 7.06 -12.92 17.66
C ALA A 192 6.36 -12.29 18.88
N ASP A 193 7.04 -11.37 19.55
CA ASP A 193 6.50 -10.60 20.67
C ASP A 193 5.33 -9.72 20.23
N ALA A 194 5.49 -8.97 19.14
CA ALA A 194 4.44 -8.12 18.59
C ALA A 194 3.20 -8.94 18.19
N LEU A 195 3.38 -10.08 17.51
CA LEU A 195 2.29 -10.99 17.15
C LEU A 195 1.57 -11.53 18.39
N SER A 196 2.31 -11.91 19.43
CA SER A 196 1.72 -12.40 20.68
C SER A 196 0.90 -11.33 21.39
N GLY A 197 1.36 -10.07 21.37
CA GLY A 197 0.65 -8.93 21.94
C GLY A 197 -0.66 -8.54 21.25
N LEU A 198 -0.86 -8.99 20.00
CA LEU A 198 -2.12 -8.78 19.27
C LEU A 198 -3.22 -9.80 19.62
N HIS A 199 -2.86 -10.90 20.26
CA HIS A 199 -3.81 -11.93 20.67
C HIS A 199 -4.41 -11.60 22.04
N ALA A 200 -5.73 -11.74 22.18
CA ALA A 200 -6.43 -11.48 23.44
C ALA A 200 -6.11 -12.52 24.54
N GLU A 201 -5.58 -13.68 24.15
CA GLU A 201 -5.11 -14.74 25.04
C GLU A 201 -3.60 -14.66 25.21
N PHE A 202 -3.11 -14.95 26.44
CA PHE A 202 -1.69 -14.97 26.76
C PHE A 202 -0.99 -16.11 25.99
N THR A 203 -0.47 -15.78 24.81
CA THR A 203 0.31 -16.71 23.97
C THR A 203 1.78 -16.45 24.20
N LEU A 204 2.58 -17.51 24.39
CA LEU A 204 4.04 -17.37 24.45
C LEU A 204 4.58 -17.04 23.05
N PRO A 205 5.49 -16.05 22.93
CA PRO A 205 6.16 -15.75 21.67
C PRO A 205 6.80 -16.99 21.05
N ASN A 206 6.51 -17.23 19.77
CA ASN A 206 7.13 -18.27 18.96
C ASN A 206 8.09 -17.63 17.93
N PRO A 207 9.42 -17.79 18.06
CA PRO A 207 10.39 -17.24 17.12
C PRO A 207 10.14 -17.65 15.66
N TRP A 208 9.53 -18.81 15.39
CA TRP A 208 9.20 -19.23 14.03
C TRP A 208 7.99 -18.50 13.42
N GLU A 209 7.05 -18.03 14.24
CA GLU A 209 6.01 -17.10 13.78
C GLU A 209 6.62 -15.74 13.44
N GLY A 210 7.56 -15.29 14.27
CA GLY A 210 8.36 -14.11 13.99
C GLY A 210 9.25 -14.24 12.75
N ALA A 211 9.80 -15.42 12.48
CA ALA A 211 10.51 -15.71 11.23
C ALA A 211 9.58 -15.63 10.01
N LYS A 212 8.37 -16.20 10.09
CA LYS A 212 7.35 -16.05 9.03
C LYS A 212 7.00 -14.57 8.80
N GLU A 213 6.88 -13.79 9.88
CA GLU A 213 6.64 -12.35 9.80
C GLU A 213 7.82 -11.60 9.17
N LEU A 214 9.06 -11.96 9.48
CA LEU A 214 10.24 -11.39 8.84
C LEU A 214 10.23 -11.64 7.32
N LEU A 215 9.83 -12.84 6.88
CA LEU A 215 9.64 -13.14 5.45
C LEU A 215 8.50 -12.31 4.83
N ARG A 216 7.41 -12.09 5.58
CA ARG A 216 6.31 -11.19 5.17
C ARG A 216 6.80 -9.76 4.98
N GLN A 217 7.64 -9.25 5.88
CA GLN A 217 8.24 -7.92 5.76
C GLN A 217 9.17 -7.79 4.54
N ALA A 218 9.92 -8.84 4.18
CA ALA A 218 10.72 -8.86 2.96
C ALA A 218 9.86 -8.77 1.68
N ALA A 219 8.73 -9.48 1.65
CA ALA A 219 7.75 -9.35 0.56
C ALA A 219 7.18 -7.92 0.52
N TYR A 220 6.77 -7.35 1.64
CA TYR A 220 6.24 -5.99 1.73
C TYR A 220 7.25 -4.93 1.29
N TYR A 221 8.51 -5.05 1.70
CA TYR A 221 9.58 -4.16 1.25
C TYR A 221 9.76 -4.20 -0.28
N THR A 222 9.68 -5.39 -0.87
CA THR A 222 9.72 -5.57 -2.33
C THR A 222 8.51 -4.94 -3.02
N MET A 223 7.32 -5.04 -2.43
CA MET A 223 6.10 -4.41 -2.97
C MET A 223 6.17 -2.88 -2.87
N LYS A 224 6.65 -2.35 -1.75
CA LYS A 224 6.87 -0.91 -1.54
C LYS A 224 7.80 -0.32 -2.60
N ARG A 225 8.90 -1.02 -2.87
CA ARG A 225 9.84 -0.72 -3.95
C ARG A 225 9.14 -0.65 -5.31
N ARG A 226 8.46 -1.74 -5.69
CA ARG A 226 7.77 -1.85 -6.98
C ARG A 226 6.70 -0.79 -7.16
N ALA A 227 5.93 -0.49 -6.12
CA ALA A 227 4.97 0.59 -6.13
C ALA A 227 5.63 1.94 -6.48
N GLY A 228 6.79 2.23 -5.87
CA GLY A 228 7.58 3.42 -6.21
C GLY A 228 7.99 3.45 -7.68
N THR A 229 8.60 2.36 -8.17
CA THR A 229 9.06 2.21 -9.56
C THR A 229 7.92 2.30 -10.57
N VAL A 230 6.86 1.50 -10.41
CA VAL A 230 5.68 1.50 -11.29
C VAL A 230 5.00 2.86 -11.30
N GLY A 231 4.90 3.51 -10.14
CA GLY A 231 4.38 4.87 -10.02
C GLY A 231 5.20 5.85 -10.87
N GLU A 232 6.50 5.94 -10.60
CA GLU A 232 7.38 6.93 -11.20
C GLU A 232 7.72 6.68 -12.67
N HIS A 233 8.06 5.45 -13.04
CA HIS A 233 8.52 5.12 -14.39
C HIS A 233 7.37 4.68 -15.32
N GLY A 234 6.25 4.21 -14.75
CA GLY A 234 5.10 3.77 -15.53
C GLY A 234 3.94 4.77 -15.53
N LEU A 235 3.24 4.87 -14.41
CA LEU A 235 1.98 5.62 -14.32
C LEU A 235 2.19 7.14 -14.55
N GLY A 236 3.26 7.73 -14.01
CA GLY A 236 3.59 9.15 -14.21
C GLY A 236 3.73 9.55 -15.69
N PRO A 237 4.63 8.90 -16.45
CA PRO A 237 4.78 9.13 -17.89
C PRO A 237 3.50 8.89 -18.68
N LEU A 238 2.73 7.85 -18.35
CA LEU A 238 1.45 7.57 -18.99
C LEU A 238 0.42 8.70 -18.76
N ILE A 239 0.34 9.26 -17.55
CA ILE A 239 -0.50 10.44 -17.29
C ILE A 239 -0.07 11.63 -18.15
N GLY A 240 1.24 11.77 -18.40
CA GLY A 240 1.76 12.75 -19.33
C GLY A 240 1.20 12.61 -20.74
N GLN A 241 1.04 11.37 -21.23
CA GLN A 241 0.43 11.09 -22.53
C GLN A 241 -1.08 11.40 -22.51
N LEU A 242 -1.79 11.02 -21.45
CA LEU A 242 -3.20 11.33 -21.26
C LEU A 242 -3.50 12.83 -21.18
N ALA A 243 -2.55 13.63 -20.70
CA ALA A 243 -2.71 15.08 -20.58
C ALA A 243 -3.01 15.75 -21.93
N ALA A 244 -2.51 15.20 -23.05
CA ALA A 244 -2.78 15.69 -24.40
C ALA A 244 -4.27 15.58 -24.79
N SER A 245 -5.01 14.64 -24.20
CA SER A 245 -6.44 14.45 -24.43
C SER A 245 -7.33 15.42 -23.65
N GLY A 246 -6.75 16.25 -22.77
CA GLY A 246 -7.49 17.24 -21.96
C GLY A 246 -8.31 16.64 -20.81
N VAL A 247 -8.15 15.35 -20.54
CA VAL A 247 -8.87 14.63 -19.48
C VAL A 247 -8.37 15.06 -18.09
N ARG A 248 -9.27 15.06 -17.12
CA ARG A 248 -8.95 15.32 -15.71
C ARG A 248 -8.66 13.99 -15.03
N VAL A 249 -7.44 13.80 -14.55
CA VAL A 249 -7.02 12.53 -13.93
C VAL A 249 -7.17 12.63 -12.41
N HIS A 250 -7.86 11.65 -11.82
CA HIS A 250 -8.08 11.54 -10.38
C HIS A 250 -7.47 10.23 -9.90
N LEU A 251 -6.39 10.34 -9.11
CA LEU A 251 -5.68 9.16 -8.64
C LEU A 251 -6.24 8.72 -7.31
N VAL A 252 -6.51 7.43 -7.18
CA VAL A 252 -6.91 6.76 -5.95
C VAL A 252 -5.91 5.64 -5.71
N GLY A 253 -5.40 5.52 -4.49
CA GLY A 253 -4.49 4.45 -4.14
C GLY A 253 -4.74 3.93 -2.74
N HIS A 254 -4.79 2.61 -2.61
CA HIS A 254 -4.90 1.92 -1.33
C HIS A 254 -3.57 1.32 -0.92
N SER A 255 -3.14 1.44 0.35
CA SER A 255 -1.93 0.77 0.85
C SER A 255 -0.70 1.08 -0.03
N PHE A 256 0.00 0.08 -0.58
CA PHE A 256 1.10 0.31 -1.54
C PHE A 256 0.65 0.91 -2.88
N GLY A 257 -0.61 0.72 -3.29
CA GLY A 257 -1.20 1.45 -4.41
C GLY A 257 -1.31 2.94 -4.12
N GLY A 258 -1.45 3.31 -2.83
CA GLY A 258 -1.30 4.69 -2.35
C GLY A 258 0.09 5.24 -2.62
N ARG A 259 1.14 4.45 -2.33
CA ARG A 259 2.52 4.80 -2.68
C ARG A 259 2.68 4.92 -4.20
N LEU A 260 2.14 3.98 -4.97
CA LEU A 260 2.23 3.96 -6.43
C LEU A 260 1.68 5.24 -7.04
N VAL A 261 0.45 5.63 -6.70
CA VAL A 261 -0.14 6.87 -7.22
C VAL A 261 0.56 8.13 -6.72
N ALA A 262 1.14 8.09 -5.51
CA ALA A 262 1.92 9.19 -4.97
C ALA A 262 3.26 9.37 -5.72
N PHE A 263 3.94 8.27 -6.05
CA PHE A 263 5.19 8.28 -6.83
C PHE A 263 4.96 8.62 -8.31
N ALA A 264 3.76 8.40 -8.84
CA ALA A 264 3.39 8.93 -10.16
C ALA A 264 3.58 10.45 -10.27
N LEU A 265 3.40 11.20 -9.17
CA LEU A 265 3.67 12.65 -9.13
C LEU A 265 5.15 13.01 -9.34
N ARG A 266 6.06 12.10 -8.99
CA ARG A 266 7.51 12.24 -9.24
C ARG A 266 7.82 12.02 -10.72
N GLY A 267 7.17 11.03 -11.33
CA GLY A 267 7.29 10.66 -12.75
C GLY A 267 6.52 11.53 -13.75
N LEU A 268 5.69 12.48 -13.29
CA LEU A 268 4.96 13.36 -14.18
C LEU A 268 5.93 14.20 -15.03
N PRO A 269 5.74 14.28 -16.37
CA PRO A 269 6.48 15.23 -17.19
C PRO A 269 6.29 16.67 -16.75
N GLU A 270 7.27 17.52 -17.05
CA GLU A 270 7.22 18.94 -16.71
C GLU A 270 6.01 19.63 -17.36
N GLY A 271 5.40 20.59 -16.66
CA GLY A 271 4.23 21.33 -17.15
C GLY A 271 2.90 20.55 -17.13
N VAL A 272 2.89 19.23 -16.88
CA VAL A 272 1.65 18.45 -16.79
C VAL A 272 0.84 18.86 -15.56
N ARG A 273 -0.42 19.27 -15.80
CA ARG A 273 -1.41 19.66 -14.78
C ARG A 273 -2.69 18.82 -14.85
N ALA A 274 -2.63 17.65 -15.49
CA ALA A 274 -3.79 16.78 -15.70
C ALA A 274 -4.32 16.15 -14.40
N VAL A 275 -3.47 15.93 -13.40
CA VAL A 275 -3.86 15.36 -12.10
C VAL A 275 -4.63 16.39 -11.29
N LYS A 276 -5.91 16.13 -11.04
CA LYS A 276 -6.85 17.04 -10.35
C LYS A 276 -7.13 16.68 -8.91
N SER A 277 -6.82 15.46 -8.50
CA SER A 277 -6.85 15.05 -7.09
C SER A 277 -6.05 13.77 -6.91
N VAL A 278 -5.52 13.58 -5.71
CA VAL A 278 -4.97 12.30 -5.25
C VAL A 278 -5.67 11.93 -3.95
N THR A 279 -6.24 10.74 -3.87
CA THR A 279 -6.86 10.20 -2.65
C THR A 279 -6.12 8.94 -2.22
N LEU A 280 -5.51 9.00 -1.05
CA LEU A 280 -4.77 7.90 -0.42
C LEU A 280 -5.66 7.26 0.63
N LEU A 281 -5.95 5.97 0.49
CA LEU A 281 -6.75 5.19 1.43
C LEU A 281 -5.81 4.26 2.19
N GLN A 282 -5.62 4.47 3.50
CA GLN A 282 -4.70 3.65 4.30
C GLN A 282 -3.31 3.52 3.67
N GLY A 283 -2.67 4.64 3.31
CA GLY A 283 -1.40 4.65 2.58
C GLY A 283 -0.25 3.97 3.35
N ALA A 284 0.33 2.91 2.76
CA ALA A 284 1.38 2.09 3.38
C ALA A 284 2.79 2.61 3.07
N PHE A 285 3.09 3.83 3.50
CA PHE A 285 4.40 4.47 3.38
C PHE A 285 4.49 5.67 4.33
N SER A 286 5.69 6.21 4.51
CA SER A 286 5.97 7.14 5.61
C SER A 286 5.03 8.36 5.60
N HIS A 287 4.53 8.71 6.77
CA HIS A 287 3.78 9.93 6.98
C HIS A 287 4.56 11.22 6.70
N TYR A 288 5.88 11.16 6.59
CA TYR A 288 6.74 12.28 6.20
C TYR A 288 7.11 12.28 4.73
N ALA A 289 6.56 11.40 3.90
CA ALA A 289 6.96 11.28 2.49
C ALA A 289 6.91 12.62 1.74
N PHE A 290 5.98 13.52 2.07
CA PHE A 290 5.84 14.84 1.44
C PHE A 290 6.54 15.98 2.19
N ALA A 291 7.13 15.71 3.34
CA ALA A 291 7.76 16.72 4.19
C ALA A 291 9.01 17.31 3.53
N ALA A 292 9.14 18.63 3.60
CA ALA A 292 10.32 19.32 3.05
C ALA A 292 11.58 19.11 3.89
N ARG A 293 11.41 18.81 5.18
CA ARG A 293 12.42 18.50 6.20
C ARG A 293 11.80 17.54 7.21
N LEU A 294 12.54 16.52 7.64
CA LEU A 294 12.08 15.60 8.68
C LEU A 294 12.20 16.26 10.06
N PRO A 295 11.25 16.05 11.00
CA PRO A 295 11.36 16.62 12.35
C PRO A 295 12.58 16.14 13.14
N HIS A 296 13.01 14.89 12.93
CA HIS A 296 14.13 14.26 13.64
C HIS A 296 15.48 14.44 12.92
N ASP A 297 15.46 14.73 11.61
CA ASP A 297 16.64 15.03 10.80
C ASP A 297 16.32 16.16 9.80
N PRO A 298 16.48 17.43 10.21
CA PRO A 298 16.08 18.59 9.39
C PRO A 298 16.84 18.75 8.07
N ASP A 299 17.97 18.08 7.89
CA ASP A 299 18.77 18.10 6.67
C ASP A 299 18.26 17.08 5.63
N THR A 300 17.43 16.13 6.06
CA THR A 300 16.80 15.12 5.21
C THR A 300 15.35 15.49 4.89
N ALA A 301 14.88 15.17 3.69
CA ALA A 301 13.49 15.37 3.28
C ALA A 301 12.77 14.04 3.05
N GLY A 302 11.44 14.08 2.93
CA GLY A 302 10.68 12.92 2.45
C GLY A 302 10.95 12.63 0.97
N ALA A 303 10.78 11.36 0.56
CA ALA A 303 11.01 10.89 -0.81
C ALA A 303 10.15 11.59 -1.89
N LEU A 304 9.04 12.20 -1.48
CA LEU A 304 8.07 12.93 -2.30
C LEU A 304 8.00 14.41 -1.94
N LYS A 305 9.08 14.97 -1.37
CA LYS A 305 9.21 16.40 -1.05
C LYS A 305 8.55 17.28 -2.12
N ASP A 306 7.58 18.07 -1.67
CA ASP A 306 6.87 19.07 -2.48
C ASP A 306 6.08 18.50 -3.69
N ARG A 307 5.99 17.18 -3.88
CA ARG A 307 5.30 16.57 -5.03
C ARG A 307 3.78 16.73 -4.97
N GLN A 308 3.20 16.94 -3.79
CA GLN A 308 1.80 17.35 -3.65
C GLN A 308 1.47 18.65 -4.39
N LYS A 309 2.46 19.54 -4.63
CA LYS A 309 2.28 20.78 -5.40
C LYS A 309 2.07 20.53 -6.91
N ARG A 310 2.40 19.33 -7.39
CA ARG A 310 2.16 18.89 -8.78
C ARG A 310 0.68 18.63 -9.07
N ILE A 311 -0.15 18.49 -8.02
CA ILE A 311 -1.58 18.27 -8.14
C ILE A 311 -2.27 19.61 -8.40
N ASP A 312 -3.16 19.64 -9.39
CA ASP A 312 -4.06 20.77 -9.66
C ASP A 312 -5.36 20.62 -8.86
N GLY A 313 -5.19 20.44 -7.55
CA GLY A 313 -6.23 20.07 -6.60
C GLY A 313 -5.64 19.52 -5.28
N PRO A 314 -6.45 18.91 -4.41
CA PRO A 314 -6.00 18.41 -3.13
C PRO A 314 -5.33 17.02 -3.21
N LEU A 315 -4.42 16.77 -2.27
CA LEU A 315 -4.05 15.43 -1.82
C LEU A 315 -4.85 15.13 -0.55
N VAL A 316 -5.72 14.13 -0.61
CA VAL A 316 -6.54 13.69 0.52
C VAL A 316 -6.00 12.37 1.05
N CYS A 317 -5.64 12.32 2.32
CA CYS A 317 -5.20 11.12 3.01
C CYS A 317 -6.28 10.68 3.99
N CYS A 318 -6.96 9.57 3.67
CA CYS A 318 -7.89 8.91 4.56
C CYS A 318 -7.12 7.89 5.40
N TYR A 319 -7.15 8.07 6.72
CA TYR A 319 -6.44 7.23 7.68
C TYR A 319 -7.40 6.67 8.73
N SER A 320 -7.00 5.61 9.43
CA SER A 320 -7.75 5.08 10.57
C SER A 320 -6.82 4.45 11.61
N HIS A 321 -7.04 4.79 12.87
CA HIS A 321 -6.32 4.20 14.00
C HIS A 321 -6.66 2.71 14.21
N PHE A 322 -7.70 2.18 13.57
CA PHE A 322 -7.99 0.73 13.55
C PHE A 322 -7.12 -0.06 12.56
N ASP A 323 -6.25 0.60 11.80
CA ASP A 323 -5.27 -0.04 10.94
C ASP A 323 -4.06 -0.54 11.74
N ALA A 324 -4.11 -1.80 12.16
CA ALA A 324 -3.04 -2.42 12.94
C ALA A 324 -1.79 -2.71 12.08
N ALA A 325 -1.96 -3.02 10.78
CA ALA A 325 -0.83 -3.21 9.88
C ALA A 325 0.08 -1.96 9.85
N LEU A 326 -0.54 -0.79 9.76
CA LEU A 326 0.17 0.48 9.68
C LEU A 326 0.53 1.09 11.04
N GLY A 327 -0.23 0.80 12.09
CA GLY A 327 0.09 1.25 13.46
C GLY A 327 1.11 0.38 14.20
N THR A 328 1.29 -0.89 13.78
CA THR A 328 2.13 -1.87 14.50
C THR A 328 3.29 -2.38 13.66
N PHE A 329 3.00 -3.09 12.57
CA PHE A 329 4.03 -3.80 11.82
C PHE A 329 4.88 -2.88 10.94
N TYR A 330 4.28 -1.86 10.34
CA TYR A 330 5.04 -0.92 9.52
C TYR A 330 6.12 -0.16 10.33
N PRO A 331 5.83 0.42 11.51
CA PRO A 331 6.87 1.02 12.35
C PRO A 331 7.93 0.01 12.79
N LEU A 332 7.52 -1.20 13.17
CA LEU A 332 8.42 -2.27 13.59
C LEU A 332 9.32 -2.80 12.47
N ALA A 333 8.86 -2.79 11.22
CA ALA A 333 9.68 -3.18 10.07
C ALA A 333 10.58 -2.04 9.57
N SER A 334 10.16 -0.79 9.79
CA SER A 334 10.92 0.39 9.39
C SER A 334 12.07 0.68 10.36
N ARG A 335 11.85 0.46 11.66
CA ARG A 335 12.88 0.46 12.70
C ARG A 335 13.47 -0.93 12.84
N LEU A 336 14.79 -1.11 12.78
CA LEU A 336 15.53 -2.20 13.44
C LEU A 336 17.04 -2.19 13.18
N ALA A 337 17.77 -1.27 13.83
CA ALA A 337 19.12 -1.56 14.32
C ALA A 337 19.44 -0.52 15.42
N GLY A 338 19.39 -0.95 16.69
CA GLY A 338 20.15 -0.28 17.75
C GLY A 338 19.41 0.34 18.96
N ALA A 339 18.24 -0.14 19.40
CA ALA A 339 17.69 0.32 20.70
C ALA A 339 17.07 -0.82 21.53
N ASP A 340 17.69 -1.09 22.67
CA ASP A 340 17.24 -1.99 23.75
C ASP A 340 15.93 -1.51 24.38
N HIS A 341 14.78 -1.82 23.79
CA HIS A 341 13.51 -1.76 24.51
C HIS A 341 12.57 -2.87 24.02
N SER A 342 12.27 -3.83 24.89
CA SER A 342 11.16 -4.77 24.73
C SER A 342 9.85 -3.98 24.73
N VAL A 343 9.09 -4.01 23.63
CA VAL A 343 7.83 -3.26 23.51
C VAL A 343 6.64 -4.22 23.60
N LEU A 344 5.92 -4.16 24.72
CA LEU A 344 4.64 -4.82 24.93
C LEU A 344 3.51 -3.83 24.66
N GLY A 345 2.74 -3.97 23.56
CA GLY A 345 1.52 -3.18 23.37
C GLY A 345 1.02 -3.04 21.92
N VAL A 346 -0.27 -2.72 21.79
CA VAL A 346 -1.05 -2.63 20.53
C VAL A 346 -0.87 -1.29 19.79
N ASP A 347 0.06 -0.44 20.24
CA ASP A 347 0.38 0.84 19.60
C ASP A 347 1.89 1.06 19.60
N ILE A 348 2.56 0.24 18.79
CA ILE A 348 4.00 0.28 18.59
C ILE A 348 4.40 1.64 17.99
N ALA A 349 3.58 2.28 17.14
CA ALA A 349 3.83 3.62 16.63
C ALA A 349 4.00 4.67 17.75
N ALA A 350 3.18 4.63 18.80
CA ALA A 350 3.31 5.53 19.95
C ALA A 350 4.60 5.30 20.77
N VAL A 351 5.13 4.06 20.76
CA VAL A 351 6.31 3.67 21.54
C VAL A 351 7.61 3.82 20.75
N LEU A 352 7.61 3.55 19.44
CA LEU A 352 8.80 3.62 18.57
C LEU A 352 9.16 5.04 18.13
N GLY A 353 8.36 6.02 18.54
CA GLY A 353 8.52 7.41 18.16
C GLY A 353 7.89 7.70 16.81
N SER A 354 7.48 8.95 16.65
CA SER A 354 6.83 9.45 15.44
C SER A 354 7.73 9.48 14.21
N GLU A 355 8.90 8.85 14.21
CA GLU A 355 9.83 8.80 13.07
C GLU A 355 9.45 7.74 12.04
N TRP A 356 8.88 6.62 12.48
CA TRP A 356 8.58 5.44 11.66
C TRP A 356 7.09 5.26 11.35
N GLY A 357 6.27 6.31 11.45
CA GLY A 357 4.83 6.21 11.24
C GLY A 357 4.43 6.10 9.76
N ALA A 358 3.35 5.37 9.50
CA ALA A 358 2.72 5.27 8.18
C ALA A 358 1.52 6.23 8.08
N MET A 359 1.38 6.90 6.94
CA MET A 359 0.29 7.88 6.77
C MET A 359 -1.11 7.29 6.81
N GLY A 360 -1.28 6.00 6.52
CA GLY A 360 -2.58 5.36 6.69
C GLY A 360 -2.98 5.18 8.16
N HIS A 361 -2.06 5.34 9.10
CA HIS A 361 -2.37 5.29 10.53
C HIS A 361 -2.70 6.68 11.10
N ASP A 362 -1.94 7.72 10.73
CA ASP A 362 -2.03 9.05 11.35
C ASP A 362 -2.03 10.24 10.36
N GLY A 363 -2.19 9.97 9.06
CA GLY A 363 -2.26 10.98 8.02
C GLY A 363 -0.90 11.53 7.57
N VAL A 364 -0.92 12.57 6.73
CA VAL A 364 0.30 13.27 6.30
C VAL A 364 0.82 14.16 7.44
N GLN A 365 2.12 14.05 7.75
CA GLN A 365 2.79 14.75 8.83
C GLN A 365 3.91 15.68 8.31
N ALA A 366 4.29 16.67 9.12
CA ALA A 366 5.35 17.66 8.83
C ALA A 366 5.25 18.40 7.46
N VAL A 367 4.02 18.52 6.93
CA VAL A 367 3.72 19.38 5.77
C VAL A 367 2.92 20.59 6.26
N PRO A 368 3.48 21.81 6.23
CA PRO A 368 2.77 23.01 6.68
C PRO A 368 1.48 23.24 5.91
N GLY A 369 0.41 23.59 6.62
CA GLY A 369 -0.91 23.86 6.03
C GLY A 369 -1.76 22.63 5.73
N THR A 370 -1.35 21.43 6.16
CA THR A 370 -2.20 20.24 6.11
C THR A 370 -3.47 20.46 6.94
N ALA A 371 -4.63 20.38 6.30
CA ALA A 371 -5.91 20.47 6.99
C ALA A 371 -6.27 19.12 7.63
N GLY A 372 -6.86 19.13 8.82
CA GLY A 372 -7.41 17.94 9.47
C GLY A 372 -8.93 17.99 9.52
N LEU A 373 -9.60 16.92 9.07
CA LEU A 373 -11.06 16.78 9.05
C LEU A 373 -11.46 15.40 9.57
N ASP A 374 -12.63 15.30 10.21
CA ASP A 374 -13.31 14.01 10.32
C ASP A 374 -14.05 13.68 9.00
N LEU A 375 -14.40 12.41 8.80
CA LEU A 375 -15.12 11.95 7.61
C LEU A 375 -16.43 12.72 7.38
N ALA A 376 -17.17 13.05 8.45
CA ALA A 376 -18.45 13.74 8.32
C ALA A 376 -18.28 15.18 7.79
N ALA A 377 -17.24 15.89 8.24
CA ALA A 377 -16.86 17.22 7.78
C ALA A 377 -16.39 17.18 6.33
N ALA A 378 -15.55 16.20 5.98
CA ALA A 378 -15.10 15.99 4.60
C ALA A 378 -16.28 15.78 3.63
N LEU A 379 -17.31 15.02 4.05
CA LEU A 379 -18.50 14.72 3.25
C LEU A 379 -19.52 15.85 3.16
N ARG A 380 -19.52 16.81 4.10
CA ARG A 380 -20.36 18.03 4.03
C ARG A 380 -19.78 19.06 3.06
N GLY A 381 -18.45 19.10 2.92
CA GLY A 381 -17.73 19.96 1.99
C GLY A 381 -17.78 21.47 2.31
N PRO A 382 -17.07 22.28 1.51
CA PRO A 382 -16.11 21.87 0.48
C PRO A 382 -14.76 21.44 1.10
N LEU A 383 -14.08 20.49 0.45
CA LEU A 383 -12.68 20.20 0.76
C LEU A 383 -11.76 21.34 0.29
N PRO A 384 -10.59 21.54 0.95
CA PRO A 384 -9.56 22.46 0.47
C PRO A 384 -9.25 22.30 -1.02
N ALA A 385 -9.01 23.42 -1.70
CA ALA A 385 -8.79 23.44 -3.15
C ALA A 385 -7.41 22.92 -3.56
N SER A 386 -6.45 22.89 -2.65
CA SER A 386 -5.07 22.47 -2.89
C SER A 386 -4.40 22.11 -1.56
N GLY A 387 -3.23 21.49 -1.64
CA GLY A 387 -2.48 21.07 -0.47
C GLY A 387 -2.95 19.72 0.09
N CYS A 388 -2.40 19.35 1.24
CA CYS A 388 -2.71 18.10 1.91
C CYS A 388 -3.93 18.24 2.83
N VAL A 389 -4.75 17.20 2.88
CA VAL A 389 -5.94 17.10 3.72
C VAL A 389 -5.95 15.72 4.36
N ASN A 390 -5.85 15.66 5.69
CA ASN A 390 -6.02 14.45 6.46
C ASN A 390 -7.50 14.29 6.81
N VAL A 391 -8.07 13.13 6.49
CA VAL A 391 -9.45 12.75 6.80
C VAL A 391 -9.42 11.54 7.71
N ASP A 392 -9.86 11.71 8.96
CA ASP A 392 -10.08 10.57 9.87
C ASP A 392 -11.29 9.78 9.38
N ALA A 393 -11.02 8.58 8.86
CA ALA A 393 -12.01 7.66 8.31
C ALA A 393 -12.44 6.57 9.30
N ALA A 394 -11.99 6.61 10.56
CA ALA A 394 -12.24 5.56 11.55
C ALA A 394 -13.74 5.32 11.87
N ALA A 395 -14.61 6.27 11.53
CA ALA A 395 -16.06 6.10 11.64
C ALA A 395 -16.59 4.93 10.78
N VAL A 396 -15.95 4.65 9.64
CA VAL A 396 -16.33 3.56 8.72
C VAL A 396 -15.23 2.51 8.53
N VAL A 397 -13.97 2.94 8.50
CA VAL A 397 -12.80 2.06 8.35
C VAL A 397 -12.39 1.50 9.71
N ARG A 398 -13.07 0.45 10.15
CA ARG A 398 -12.92 -0.13 11.51
C ARG A 398 -13.20 -1.63 11.60
N ARG A 399 -13.51 -2.29 10.48
CA ARG A 399 -13.81 -3.72 10.41
C ARG A 399 -12.57 -4.47 9.95
N GLY A 400 -12.28 -5.61 10.56
CA GLY A 400 -11.16 -6.45 10.17
C GLY A 400 -10.75 -7.41 11.28
N GLY A 401 -9.60 -8.04 11.11
CA GLY A 401 -9.04 -8.96 12.09
C GLY A 401 -7.52 -8.90 12.12
N PRO A 402 -6.88 -9.43 13.18
CA PRO A 402 -5.42 -9.51 13.23
C PRO A 402 -4.88 -10.38 12.06
N PRO A 403 -3.64 -10.12 11.61
CA PRO A 403 -2.74 -9.06 12.08
C PRO A 403 -3.03 -7.67 11.48
N ALA A 404 -3.83 -7.58 10.42
CA ALA A 404 -3.95 -6.36 9.62
C ALA A 404 -4.93 -5.30 10.19
N GLY A 405 -5.88 -5.69 11.04
CA GLY A 405 -6.93 -4.79 11.52
C GLY A 405 -7.81 -4.28 10.37
N ALA A 406 -8.16 -3.00 10.39
CA ALA A 406 -9.04 -2.36 9.39
C ALA A 406 -8.34 -1.96 8.08
N HIS A 407 -7.12 -2.44 7.83
CA HIS A 407 -6.30 -2.00 6.70
C HIS A 407 -6.98 -2.12 5.33
N SER A 408 -7.76 -3.17 5.11
CA SER A 408 -8.45 -3.43 3.84
C SER A 408 -9.95 -3.09 3.87
N ASP A 409 -10.44 -2.44 4.93
CA ASP A 409 -11.84 -2.02 5.10
C ASP A 409 -12.13 -0.71 4.36
N ILE A 410 -11.91 -0.72 3.04
CA ILE A 410 -11.98 0.47 2.19
C ILE A 410 -13.20 0.50 1.25
N LEU A 411 -14.06 -0.52 1.31
CA LEU A 411 -15.23 -0.65 0.44
C LEU A 411 -16.46 0.04 1.04
N HIS A 412 -16.34 1.36 1.26
CA HIS A 412 -17.40 2.19 1.82
C HIS A 412 -17.85 3.27 0.81
N PRO A 413 -19.17 3.46 0.58
CA PRO A 413 -19.67 4.55 -0.25
C PRO A 413 -19.18 5.94 0.17
N GLU A 414 -18.90 6.13 1.46
CA GLU A 414 -18.32 7.35 2.02
C GLU A 414 -16.94 7.65 1.43
N LEU A 415 -16.08 6.64 1.25
CA LEU A 415 -14.76 6.84 0.65
C LEU A 415 -14.87 7.16 -0.85
N ALA A 416 -15.82 6.55 -1.56
CA ALA A 416 -16.13 6.94 -2.94
C ALA A 416 -16.63 8.40 -3.04
N ARG A 417 -17.43 8.86 -2.06
CA ARG A 417 -17.84 10.27 -1.98
C ARG A 417 -16.67 11.21 -1.69
N VAL A 418 -15.69 10.80 -0.89
CA VAL A 418 -14.46 11.58 -0.67
C VAL A 418 -13.69 11.74 -1.99
N VAL A 419 -13.55 10.68 -2.79
CA VAL A 419 -12.91 10.75 -4.12
C VAL A 419 -13.62 11.76 -5.02
N LEU A 420 -14.95 11.71 -5.10
CA LEU A 420 -15.75 12.64 -5.90
C LEU A 420 -15.62 14.09 -5.41
N ALA A 421 -15.64 14.30 -4.08
CA ALA A 421 -15.49 15.61 -3.47
C ALA A 421 -14.09 16.20 -3.72
N ALA A 422 -13.04 15.38 -3.60
CA ALA A 422 -11.65 15.79 -3.86
C ALA A 422 -11.46 16.17 -5.33
N GLY A 423 -12.02 15.38 -6.25
CA GLY A 423 -11.98 15.63 -7.69
C GLY A 423 -12.91 16.74 -8.18
N ARG A 424 -13.86 17.18 -7.34
CA ARG A 424 -14.96 18.10 -7.69
C ARG A 424 -15.75 17.58 -8.90
N ILE A 425 -16.02 16.28 -8.89
CA ILE A 425 -16.75 15.57 -9.93
C ILE A 425 -18.25 15.66 -9.59
N ALA A 426 -19.06 16.18 -10.52
CA ALA A 426 -20.49 16.46 -10.32
C ALA A 426 -21.33 16.01 -11.51
#